data_AF-A0A1I7VEK2-F1
#
_entry.id   AF-A0A1I7VEK2-F1
#
_cell.length_a   1.000
_cell.length_b   1.000
_cell.length_c   1.000
_cell.angle_alpha   90.00
_cell.angle_beta   90.00
_cell.angle_gamma   90.00
#
_symmetry.space_group_name_H-M   'P 1'
#
loop_
_entity.id
_entity.type
_entity.pdbx_description
1 polymer ?
#
loop_
_entity_poly.entity_id
_entity_poly.type
_entity_poly.pdbx_seq_one_letter_code
_entity_poly.pdbx_strand_id
1 'polypeptide(L)'
;MYPTFFRMVPGYQNSNLARCHLIYQFNWTRVGTLKQSDDPRFALPHESLTTRLEHGFGVRVIYTAGITHDEIQNIGYELNELKKRDARIFIGDFEESLAVRILCEAYQNGIYGENYAWILPGYHKNDWWHNVSGVNCTVEELAQVIEGHFAVEFSPYSQRLARLTIANKTVSAIRTELDAREGSSPESVFKGYVYDGLWTLALAIEHVAELHQQREGITWMPNVSDTKEWTKFSAELLQAISRTSFIGVTGPVQFENNERLGLVEILQWRNGSYLIAGIYDGTEAVLVLNPALKDWIPPLDATIVVRERQYISFVLLILLSLLATIGVAVAVFFLIINIRYQNHRYIKMSSPNMNNLIIAGSICTYISVILLGFDTRFVSPDTFVTLCYYSDNKMIAPEIEHCQSDNSVIFEAIILGIKGLLMLLGCFLAWETRRVNVPALNDSKYIGMSVYSVVVTCLLGLPLVYILKDRINEAHILGSLFIIFCTTLILCLVFVPKFTTIFTFPIVELFRNPQGTELRYRRGLVKSSLRRSESQRDSQYKDREHLQRLEEENILLHRYLLQKTSILWELKEQLRQLGEQEDDIVTPPSDKS
;
A
#
# COMPACT_ATOMS: atom_id res chain seq x y z
N MET A 1 27.85 40.08 -17.80
CA MET A 1 28.85 40.77 -16.95
C MET A 1 30.19 41.00 -17.66
N TYR A 2 30.57 40.23 -18.69
CA TYR A 2 31.84 40.40 -19.42
C TYR A 2 31.66 40.31 -20.95
N PRO A 3 31.25 41.40 -21.64
CA PRO A 3 30.88 41.36 -23.06
C PRO A 3 32.07 41.10 -24.01
N THR A 4 33.29 41.37 -23.56
CA THR A 4 34.53 41.23 -24.36
C THR A 4 35.34 39.98 -24.00
N PHE A 5 34.83 39.11 -23.13
CA PHE A 5 35.54 37.93 -22.68
C PHE A 5 35.10 36.70 -23.46
N PHE A 6 36.03 36.06 -24.15
CA PHE A 6 35.86 34.76 -24.81
C PHE A 6 36.80 33.74 -24.19
N ARG A 7 36.36 32.48 -24.09
CA ARG A 7 37.19 31.37 -23.58
C ARG A 7 37.18 30.17 -24.51
N MET A 8 38.34 29.54 -24.67
CA MET A 8 38.51 28.31 -25.47
C MET A 8 38.18 27.03 -24.72
N VAL A 9 38.27 27.04 -23.38
CA VAL A 9 37.90 25.89 -22.56
C VAL A 9 36.37 25.91 -22.36
N PRO A 10 35.67 24.79 -22.63
CA PRO A 10 34.24 24.69 -22.43
C PRO A 10 33.84 25.03 -20.98
N GLY A 11 32.73 25.75 -20.86
CA GLY A 11 32.14 26.09 -19.58
C GLY A 11 31.37 24.95 -18.92
N TYR A 12 30.92 25.20 -17.69
CA TYR A 12 30.02 24.30 -16.96
C TYR A 12 28.70 24.03 -17.69
N GLN A 13 28.30 24.90 -18.62
CA GLN A 13 27.10 24.70 -19.42
C GLN A 13 27.20 23.42 -20.26
N ASN A 14 28.37 23.17 -20.86
CA ASN A 14 28.59 21.97 -21.67
C ASN A 14 28.61 20.71 -20.78
N SER A 15 29.29 20.74 -19.64
CA SER A 15 29.34 19.58 -18.73
C SER A 15 27.96 19.28 -18.11
N ASN A 16 27.19 20.31 -17.76
CA ASN A 16 25.82 20.14 -17.26
C ASN A 16 24.90 19.54 -18.33
N LEU A 17 24.99 19.99 -19.58
CA LEU A 17 24.24 19.39 -20.68
C LEU A 17 24.62 17.92 -20.88
N ALA A 18 25.91 17.59 -20.86
CA ALA A 18 26.38 16.21 -20.96
C ALA A 18 25.79 15.33 -19.84
N ARG A 19 25.77 15.82 -18.59
CA ARG A 19 25.15 15.13 -17.45
C ARG A 19 23.64 14.94 -17.65
N CYS A 20 22.91 15.95 -18.12
CA CYS A 20 21.49 15.83 -18.41
C CYS A 20 21.21 14.78 -19.50
N HIS A 21 21.98 14.79 -20.59
CA HIS A 21 21.84 13.81 -21.67
C HIS A 21 22.21 12.39 -21.20
N LEU A 22 23.18 12.24 -20.30
CA LEU A 22 23.53 10.95 -19.71
C LEU A 22 22.35 10.36 -18.91
N ILE A 23 21.74 11.18 -18.04
CA ILE A 23 20.57 10.80 -17.23
C ILE A 23 19.39 10.43 -18.13
N TYR A 24 19.16 11.21 -19.18
CA TYR A 24 18.12 10.95 -20.17
C TYR A 24 18.33 9.63 -20.92
N GLN A 25 19.57 9.33 -21.33
CA GLN A 25 19.91 8.12 -22.08
C GLN A 25 19.64 6.83 -21.29
N PHE A 26 19.76 6.89 -19.96
CA PHE A 26 19.45 5.77 -19.05
C PHE A 26 18.01 5.75 -18.53
N ASN A 27 17.14 6.64 -19.02
CA ASN A 27 15.74 6.77 -18.58
C ASN A 27 15.59 7.01 -17.06
N TRP A 28 16.57 7.64 -16.42
CA TRP A 28 16.45 8.00 -15.01
C TRP A 28 15.56 9.25 -14.87
N THR A 29 14.49 9.11 -14.09
CA THR A 29 13.50 10.17 -13.85
C THR A 29 13.67 10.86 -12.51
N ARG A 30 14.51 10.30 -11.62
CA ARG A 30 14.72 10.80 -10.27
C ARG A 30 16.20 10.80 -9.91
N VAL A 31 16.66 11.90 -9.32
CA VAL A 31 18.06 12.05 -8.88
C VAL A 31 18.14 12.69 -7.50
N GLY A 32 19.14 12.30 -6.73
CA GLY A 32 19.61 13.00 -5.54
C GLY A 32 20.86 13.81 -5.87
N THR A 33 21.01 14.99 -5.29
CA THR A 33 22.17 15.84 -5.62
C THR A 33 22.89 16.32 -4.37
N LEU A 34 24.20 16.50 -4.47
CA LEU A 34 25.07 17.02 -3.42
C LEU A 34 25.92 18.14 -3.98
N LYS A 35 25.92 19.29 -3.32
CA LYS A 35 26.75 20.43 -3.72
C LYS A 35 27.52 20.98 -2.54
N GLN A 36 28.72 21.47 -2.83
CA GLN A 36 29.45 22.34 -1.95
C GLN A 36 28.85 23.76 -2.01
N SER A 37 28.26 24.21 -0.90
CA SER A 37 27.48 25.46 -0.79
C SER A 37 28.32 26.68 -0.45
N ASP A 38 29.48 26.51 0.17
CA ASP A 38 30.36 27.59 0.61
C ASP A 38 31.27 28.13 -0.51
N ASP A 39 31.39 27.40 -1.63
CA ASP A 39 32.17 27.82 -2.80
C ASP A 39 31.28 28.03 -4.04
N PRO A 40 31.19 29.26 -4.57
CA PRO A 40 30.35 29.58 -5.73
C PRO A 40 30.77 28.84 -7.01
N ARG A 41 32.02 28.35 -7.10
CA ARG A 41 32.51 27.56 -8.24
C ARG A 41 31.76 26.24 -8.40
N PHE A 42 31.27 25.66 -7.30
CA PHE A 42 30.48 24.42 -7.32
C PHE A 42 28.98 24.71 -7.14
N ALA A 43 28.61 25.64 -6.27
CA ALA A 43 27.21 25.95 -6.00
C ALA A 43 26.44 26.46 -7.24
N LEU A 44 27.00 27.42 -7.98
CA LEU A 44 26.30 28.07 -9.10
C LEU A 44 26.09 27.13 -10.29
N PRO A 45 27.10 26.37 -10.77
CA PRO A 45 26.87 25.37 -11.82
C PRO A 45 25.86 24.31 -11.41
N HIS A 46 25.87 23.90 -10.13
CA HIS A 46 24.97 22.87 -9.63
C HIS A 46 23.50 23.35 -9.61
N GLU A 47 23.24 24.60 -9.21
CA GLU A 47 21.90 25.20 -9.26
C GLU A 47 21.38 25.34 -10.70
N SER A 48 22.27 25.67 -11.64
CA SER A 48 21.93 25.67 -13.06
C SER A 48 21.61 24.25 -13.57
N LEU A 49 22.30 23.22 -13.07
CA LEU A 49 22.05 21.82 -13.43
C LEU A 49 20.69 21.35 -12.91
N THR A 50 20.38 21.55 -11.63
CA THR A 50 19.11 21.11 -11.04
C THR A 50 17.92 21.76 -11.73
N THR A 51 17.99 23.07 -11.98
CA THR A 51 16.96 23.82 -12.73
C THR A 51 16.73 23.21 -14.13
N ARG A 52 17.82 22.84 -14.82
CA ARG A 52 17.75 22.25 -16.16
C ARG A 52 17.19 20.82 -16.15
N LEU A 53 17.51 20.03 -15.13
CA LEU A 53 16.97 18.68 -14.98
C LEU A 53 15.45 18.72 -14.79
N GLU A 54 14.96 19.58 -13.90
CA GLU A 54 13.52 19.69 -13.59
C GLU A 54 12.71 20.28 -14.75
N HIS A 55 13.15 21.43 -15.29
CA HIS A 55 12.37 22.14 -16.30
C HIS A 55 12.71 21.74 -17.75
N GLY A 56 13.93 21.28 -18.02
CA GLY A 56 14.38 20.95 -19.37
C GLY A 56 14.19 19.48 -19.74
N PHE A 57 14.40 18.56 -18.80
CA PHE A 57 14.37 17.11 -19.05
C PHE A 57 13.25 16.37 -18.30
N GLY A 58 12.48 17.05 -17.46
CA GLY A 58 11.41 16.44 -16.67
C GLY A 58 11.91 15.47 -15.60
N VAL A 59 13.18 15.59 -15.19
CA VAL A 59 13.80 14.75 -14.15
C VAL A 59 13.57 15.43 -12.80
N ARG A 60 12.99 14.69 -11.85
CA ARG A 60 12.71 15.19 -10.51
C ARG A 60 13.95 15.16 -9.64
N VAL A 61 14.34 16.30 -9.09
CA VAL A 61 15.36 16.37 -8.04
C VAL A 61 14.67 16.07 -6.70
N ILE A 62 15.03 14.94 -6.09
CA ILE A 62 14.36 14.45 -4.86
C ILE A 62 14.73 15.32 -3.65
N TYR A 63 16.01 15.66 -3.59
CA TYR A 63 16.64 16.43 -2.52
C TYR A 63 18.02 16.88 -2.98
N THR A 64 18.41 18.09 -2.58
CA THR A 64 19.76 18.64 -2.80
C THR A 64 20.40 18.85 -1.44
N ALA A 65 21.41 18.04 -1.13
CA ALA A 65 22.23 18.19 0.06
C ALA A 65 23.24 19.33 -0.14
N GLY A 66 23.25 20.28 0.78
CA GLY A 66 24.24 21.36 0.83
C GLY A 66 25.34 21.05 1.83
N ILE A 67 26.60 21.05 1.38
CA ILE A 67 27.76 20.73 2.21
C ILE A 67 28.67 21.95 2.31
N THR A 68 29.21 22.23 3.49
CA THR A 68 30.19 23.31 3.72
C THR A 68 31.39 22.75 4.49
N HIS A 69 32.54 23.43 4.40
CA HIS A 69 33.73 23.06 5.15
C HIS A 69 33.54 23.17 6.67
N ASP A 70 32.70 24.09 7.12
CA ASP A 70 32.43 24.31 8.55
C ASP A 70 31.52 23.22 9.15
N GLU A 71 30.73 22.54 8.32
CA GLU A 71 29.71 21.56 8.75
C GLU A 71 29.98 20.14 8.24
N ILE A 72 31.25 19.73 8.17
CA ILE A 72 31.65 18.39 7.70
C ILE A 72 30.96 17.25 8.48
N GLN A 73 30.61 17.48 9.75
CA GLN A 73 29.90 16.51 10.59
C GLN A 73 28.47 16.22 10.10
N ASN A 74 27.86 17.13 9.33
CA ASN A 74 26.50 16.99 8.82
C ASN A 74 26.41 16.12 7.56
N ILE A 75 27.53 15.78 6.92
CA ILE A 75 27.56 15.00 5.67
C ILE A 75 26.81 13.67 5.81
N GLY A 76 27.03 12.95 6.92
CA GLY A 76 26.34 11.69 7.18
C GLY A 76 24.83 11.85 7.34
N TYR A 77 24.37 12.95 7.94
CA TYR A 77 22.93 13.27 8.05
C TYR A 77 22.31 13.55 6.68
N GLU A 78 22.96 14.38 5.86
CA GLU A 78 22.51 14.71 4.51
C GLU A 78 22.41 13.48 3.60
N LEU A 79 23.40 12.58 3.66
CA LEU A 79 23.38 11.31 2.93
C LEU A 79 22.26 10.38 3.43
N ASN A 80 22.00 10.36 4.74
CA ASN A 80 20.90 9.58 5.29
C ASN A 80 19.53 10.12 4.87
N GLU A 81 19.35 11.44 4.76
CA GLU A 81 18.12 12.04 4.22
C GLU A 81 17.89 11.67 2.75
N LEU A 82 18.95 11.66 1.94
CA LEU A 82 18.89 11.16 0.57
C LEU A 82 18.47 9.68 0.52
N LYS A 83 19.08 8.85 1.37
CA LYS A 83 18.77 7.42 1.47
C LYS A 83 17.32 7.16 1.89
N LYS A 84 16.80 7.90 2.88
CA LYS A 84 15.40 7.80 3.33
C LYS A 84 14.40 8.13 2.22
N ARG A 85 14.76 8.99 1.28
CA ARG A 85 13.93 9.36 0.13
C ARG A 85 14.13 8.44 -1.09
N ASP A 86 14.82 7.31 -0.92
CA ASP A 86 15.14 6.32 -1.95
C ASP A 86 15.86 6.94 -3.16
N ALA A 87 16.82 7.83 -2.90
CA ALA A 87 17.71 8.33 -3.94
C ALA A 87 18.75 7.25 -4.30
N ARG A 88 18.86 6.95 -5.60
CA ARG A 88 19.78 5.93 -6.14
C ARG A 88 20.83 6.48 -7.10
N ILE A 89 20.47 7.54 -7.81
CA ILE A 89 21.36 8.26 -8.74
C ILE A 89 21.81 9.55 -8.06
N PHE A 90 23.11 9.69 -7.85
CA PHE A 90 23.72 10.81 -7.15
C PHE A 90 24.53 11.68 -8.09
N ILE A 91 24.35 13.00 -7.99
CA ILE A 91 25.16 13.98 -8.72
C ILE A 91 25.90 14.83 -7.69
N GLY A 92 27.23 14.83 -7.75
CA GLY A 92 28.09 15.59 -6.84
C GLY A 92 28.79 16.75 -7.54
N ASP A 93 28.83 17.92 -6.91
CA ASP A 93 29.74 19.01 -7.27
C ASP A 93 30.42 19.56 -6.01
N PHE A 94 31.67 19.16 -5.79
CA PHE A 94 32.49 19.50 -4.63
C PHE A 94 33.96 19.30 -4.97
N GLU A 95 34.86 19.85 -4.16
CA GLU A 95 36.31 19.68 -4.33
C GLU A 95 36.84 18.31 -3.88
N GLU A 96 38.11 18.01 -4.23
CA GLU A 96 38.81 16.74 -3.94
C GLU A 96 38.77 16.37 -2.46
N SER A 97 39.04 17.35 -1.58
CA SER A 97 39.19 17.10 -0.15
C SER A 97 37.87 16.69 0.50
N LEU A 98 36.76 17.28 0.04
CA LEU A 98 35.41 16.93 0.47
C LEU A 98 34.92 15.64 -0.19
N ALA A 99 35.32 15.39 -1.44
CA ALA A 99 34.94 14.17 -2.15
C ALA A 99 35.30 12.90 -1.37
N VAL A 100 36.54 12.80 -0.88
CA VAL A 100 37.00 11.64 -0.08
C VAL A 100 36.18 11.48 1.20
N ARG A 101 35.82 12.59 1.87
CA ARG A 101 34.97 12.58 3.07
C ARG A 101 33.55 12.11 2.78
N ILE A 102 32.94 12.64 1.72
CA ILE A 102 31.57 12.30 1.30
C ILE A 102 31.48 10.83 0.89
N LEU A 103 32.45 10.34 0.12
CA LEU A 103 32.47 8.94 -0.31
C LEU A 103 32.72 7.99 0.87
N CYS A 104 33.54 8.37 1.85
CA CYS A 104 33.71 7.59 3.07
C CYS A 104 32.39 7.50 3.88
N GLU A 105 31.69 8.62 4.04
CA GLU A 105 30.37 8.63 4.69
C GLU A 105 29.31 7.84 3.89
N ALA A 106 29.38 7.87 2.56
CA ALA A 106 28.53 7.08 1.69
C ALA A 106 28.74 5.57 1.90
N TYR A 107 30.00 5.13 2.06
CA TYR A 107 30.32 3.74 2.41
C TYR A 107 29.69 3.33 3.75
N GLN A 108 29.89 4.15 4.79
CA GLN A 108 29.33 3.89 6.13
C GLN A 108 27.80 3.82 6.13
N ASN A 109 27.15 4.61 5.27
CA ASN A 109 25.70 4.59 5.09
C ASN A 109 25.22 3.53 4.09
N GLY A 110 26.10 2.71 3.51
CA GLY A 110 25.73 1.65 2.56
C GLY A 110 25.23 2.17 1.20
N ILE A 111 25.73 3.32 0.75
CA ILE A 111 25.38 3.98 -0.52
C ILE A 111 26.45 3.67 -1.58
N TYR A 112 26.59 2.39 -1.92
CA TYR A 112 27.57 1.90 -2.90
C TYR A 112 27.11 0.58 -3.55
N GLY A 113 27.82 0.15 -4.59
CA GLY A 113 27.52 -1.09 -5.32
C GLY A 113 26.48 -0.91 -6.42
N GLU A 114 25.97 -2.03 -6.95
CA GLU A 114 25.18 -2.08 -8.20
C GLU A 114 23.82 -1.36 -8.13
N ASN A 115 23.35 -1.03 -6.93
CA ASN A 115 22.07 -0.35 -6.70
C ASN A 115 22.16 1.18 -6.77
N TYR A 116 23.38 1.72 -6.91
CA TYR A 116 23.66 3.15 -6.85
C TYR A 116 24.56 3.58 -8.00
N ALA A 117 24.38 4.80 -8.47
CA ALA A 117 25.27 5.41 -9.47
C ALA A 117 25.68 6.81 -9.02
N TRP A 118 26.96 7.11 -9.15
CA TRP A 118 27.53 8.43 -8.83
C TRP A 118 27.99 9.12 -10.10
N ILE A 119 27.58 10.37 -10.29
CA ILE A 119 28.05 11.25 -11.35
C ILE A 119 28.84 12.38 -10.68
N LEU A 120 30.15 12.30 -10.82
CA LEU A 120 31.08 13.25 -10.26
C LEU A 120 31.72 14.08 -11.37
N PRO A 121 32.28 15.25 -11.06
CA PRO A 121 33.13 15.95 -11.99
C PRO A 121 34.42 15.15 -12.20
N GLY A 122 34.91 15.11 -13.44
CA GLY A 122 36.24 14.58 -13.75
C GLY A 122 37.30 15.60 -13.36
N TYR A 123 37.42 15.81 -12.05
CA TYR A 123 38.65 16.33 -11.51
C TYR A 123 39.57 15.13 -11.30
N HIS A 124 40.87 15.36 -11.39
CA HIS A 124 41.94 14.51 -10.86
C HIS A 124 42.79 13.68 -11.84
N LYS A 125 44.07 13.62 -11.45
CA LYS A 125 45.05 12.60 -11.83
C LYS A 125 44.55 11.22 -11.37
N ASN A 126 45.11 10.15 -11.92
CA ASN A 126 44.64 8.77 -11.77
C ASN A 126 44.43 8.22 -10.33
N ASP A 127 44.80 8.93 -9.25
CA ASP A 127 44.84 8.38 -7.87
C ASP A 127 44.35 9.32 -6.74
N TRP A 128 43.52 10.33 -7.01
CA TRP A 128 43.11 11.32 -6.00
C TRP A 128 42.51 10.75 -4.71
N TRP A 129 41.74 9.66 -4.84
CA TRP A 129 41.02 9.04 -3.74
C TRP A 129 41.90 8.13 -2.87
N HIS A 130 43.17 7.93 -3.24
CA HIS A 130 44.15 7.20 -2.42
C HIS A 130 44.64 8.03 -1.22
N ASN A 131 44.45 9.35 -1.24
CA ASN A 131 44.84 10.20 -0.12
C ASN A 131 43.77 10.20 0.98
N VAL A 132 43.87 9.24 1.89
CA VAL A 132 42.88 9.00 2.95
C VAL A 132 43.19 9.79 4.24
N SER A 133 44.02 10.83 4.16
CA SER A 133 44.41 11.62 5.34
C SER A 133 43.20 12.38 5.92
N GLY A 134 42.77 12.00 7.12
CA GLY A 134 41.72 12.70 7.86
C GLY A 134 40.30 12.15 7.69
N VAL A 135 40.14 10.91 7.22
CA VAL A 135 38.90 10.13 7.23
C VAL A 135 39.11 8.75 7.85
N ASN A 136 38.03 8.11 8.31
CA ASN A 136 38.07 6.83 9.01
C ASN A 136 37.93 5.59 8.09
N CYS A 137 37.92 5.77 6.77
CA CYS A 137 37.79 4.66 5.81
C CYS A 137 39.16 4.16 5.32
N THR A 138 39.22 2.95 4.76
CA THR A 138 40.40 2.47 4.03
C THR A 138 40.29 2.72 2.53
N VAL A 139 41.40 2.55 1.80
CA VAL A 139 41.42 2.67 0.33
C VAL A 139 40.51 1.60 -0.30
N GLU A 140 40.51 0.39 0.24
CA GLU A 140 39.67 -0.72 -0.23
C GLU A 140 38.17 -0.43 -0.05
N GLU A 141 37.79 0.23 1.05
CA GLU A 141 36.41 0.64 1.30
C GLU A 141 35.97 1.74 0.32
N LEU A 142 36.82 2.73 0.08
CA LEU A 142 36.56 3.79 -0.91
C LEU A 142 36.48 3.25 -2.33
N ALA A 143 37.32 2.26 -2.68
CA ALA A 143 37.31 1.62 -3.99
C ALA A 143 35.93 1.00 -4.30
N GLN A 144 35.21 0.48 -3.30
CA GLN A 144 33.86 -0.08 -3.50
C GLN A 144 32.81 0.99 -3.84
N VAL A 145 32.97 2.22 -3.35
CA VAL A 145 32.05 3.34 -3.65
C VAL A 145 32.35 3.94 -5.03
N ILE A 146 33.64 4.00 -5.38
CA ILE A 146 34.13 4.57 -6.63
C ILE A 146 33.90 3.62 -7.81
N GLU A 147 33.80 2.31 -7.58
CA GLU A 147 33.53 1.36 -8.65
C GLU A 147 32.22 1.69 -9.38
N GLY A 148 32.31 1.88 -10.70
CA GLY A 148 31.17 2.19 -11.56
C GLY A 148 30.74 3.66 -11.59
N HIS A 149 31.39 4.56 -10.84
CA HIS A 149 31.07 5.99 -10.90
C HIS A 149 31.42 6.60 -12.27
N PHE A 150 30.66 7.62 -12.65
CA PHE A 150 30.92 8.44 -13.83
C PHE A 150 31.68 9.70 -13.44
N ALA A 151 32.71 10.02 -14.22
CA ALA A 151 33.45 11.28 -14.15
C ALA A 151 33.19 12.06 -15.43
N VAL A 152 32.78 13.33 -15.31
CA VAL A 152 32.44 14.20 -16.45
C VAL A 152 33.46 15.32 -16.56
N GLU A 153 34.21 15.36 -17.66
CA GLU A 153 35.26 16.36 -17.92
C GLU A 153 35.26 16.83 -19.38
N PHE A 154 35.92 17.96 -19.65
CA PHE A 154 36.10 18.43 -21.02
C PHE A 154 37.16 17.58 -21.72
N SER A 155 36.96 17.30 -23.01
CA SER A 155 37.91 16.53 -23.80
C SER A 155 39.20 17.33 -24.06
N PRO A 156 40.41 16.85 -23.68
CA PRO A 156 41.64 17.56 -23.97
C PRO A 156 42.02 17.52 -25.46
N TYR A 157 41.60 16.49 -26.19
CA TYR A 157 41.86 16.29 -27.62
C TYR A 157 40.71 15.52 -28.27
N SER A 158 40.42 15.78 -29.55
CA SER A 158 39.40 15.01 -30.25
C SER A 158 39.75 13.52 -30.34
N GLN A 159 38.80 12.66 -29.97
CA GLN A 159 38.95 11.20 -30.09
C GLN A 159 39.03 10.71 -31.55
N ARG A 160 38.73 11.58 -32.54
CA ARG A 160 38.90 11.29 -33.98
C ARG A 160 40.36 11.58 -34.42
N LEU A 161 41.31 10.77 -33.94
CA LEU A 161 42.76 10.99 -34.07
C LEU A 161 43.30 11.13 -35.50
N ALA A 162 42.63 10.52 -36.49
CA ALA A 162 43.01 10.55 -37.90
C ALA A 162 42.38 11.72 -38.68
N ARG A 163 41.51 12.52 -38.05
CA ARG A 163 40.85 13.66 -38.71
C ARG A 163 41.85 14.78 -38.95
N LEU A 164 41.82 15.35 -40.15
CA LEU A 164 42.60 16.54 -40.50
C LEU A 164 41.99 17.80 -39.85
N THR A 165 42.85 18.63 -39.27
CA THR A 165 42.50 19.94 -38.70
C THR A 165 42.77 21.05 -39.71
N ILE A 166 42.46 22.29 -39.34
CA ILE A 166 42.75 23.48 -40.16
C ILE A 166 44.22 23.64 -40.54
N ALA A 167 45.15 23.13 -39.73
CA ALA A 167 46.58 23.15 -40.01
C ALA A 167 47.02 22.10 -41.05
N ASN A 168 46.07 21.42 -41.70
CA ASN A 168 46.30 20.31 -42.62
C ASN A 168 47.17 19.18 -42.01
N LYS A 169 47.03 18.97 -40.70
CA LYS A 169 47.68 17.90 -39.93
C LYS A 169 46.61 17.09 -39.19
N THR A 170 46.88 15.81 -38.95
CA THR A 170 46.00 14.96 -38.13
C THR A 170 46.07 15.35 -36.66
N VAL A 171 44.99 15.14 -35.90
CA VAL A 171 44.94 15.36 -34.44
C VAL A 171 46.08 14.62 -33.72
N SER A 172 46.33 13.36 -34.07
CA SER A 172 47.45 12.56 -33.51
C SER A 172 48.81 13.21 -33.74
N ALA A 173 49.12 13.61 -34.98
CA ALA A 173 50.38 14.28 -35.30
C ALA A 173 50.59 15.60 -34.52
N ILE A 174 49.54 16.42 -34.38
CA ILE A 174 49.63 17.68 -33.60
C ILE A 174 49.85 17.36 -32.12
N ARG A 175 49.11 16.39 -31.57
CA ARG A 175 49.29 15.94 -30.18
C ARG A 175 50.73 15.49 -29.93
N THR A 176 51.27 14.63 -30.78
CA THR A 176 52.67 14.20 -30.68
C THR A 176 53.66 15.38 -30.79
N GLU A 177 53.41 16.37 -31.64
CA GLU A 177 54.25 17.57 -31.74
C GLU A 177 54.21 18.44 -30.47
N LEU A 178 53.02 18.59 -29.86
CA LEU A 178 52.83 19.34 -28.62
C LEU A 178 53.44 18.62 -27.41
N ASP A 179 53.41 17.29 -27.40
CA ASP A 179 53.95 16.47 -26.31
C ASP A 179 55.47 16.26 -26.45
N ALA A 180 56.02 16.17 -27.67
CA ALA A 180 57.45 15.97 -27.91
C ALA A 180 58.32 17.20 -27.56
N ARG A 181 57.73 18.39 -27.41
CA ARG A 181 58.46 19.63 -27.05
C ARG A 181 58.61 19.83 -25.55
N GLU A 182 58.09 18.91 -24.74
CA GLU A 182 58.19 18.96 -23.29
C GLU A 182 59.55 18.41 -22.82
N GLY A 183 60.32 19.26 -22.15
CA GLY A 183 61.37 18.79 -21.24
C GLY A 183 60.76 18.24 -19.95
N SER A 184 61.43 18.45 -18.81
CA SER A 184 61.02 17.97 -17.47
C SER A 184 59.82 18.71 -16.84
N SER A 185 58.92 19.31 -17.63
CA SER A 185 57.74 20.03 -17.12
C SER A 185 56.53 19.09 -16.97
N PRO A 186 55.64 19.34 -15.98
CA PRO A 186 54.44 18.54 -15.79
C PRO A 186 53.49 18.67 -16.98
N GLU A 187 52.98 17.53 -17.44
CA GLU A 187 52.02 17.42 -18.55
C GLU A 187 50.80 18.34 -18.33
N SER A 188 50.57 19.26 -19.26
CA SER A 188 49.41 20.18 -19.23
C SER A 188 48.29 19.72 -20.16
N VAL A 189 47.09 19.57 -19.62
CA VAL A 189 45.87 19.23 -20.39
C VAL A 189 45.36 20.38 -21.28
N PHE A 190 45.91 21.59 -21.15
CA PHE A 190 45.43 22.79 -21.84
C PHE A 190 46.15 23.10 -23.17
N LYS A 191 47.17 22.31 -23.55
CA LYS A 191 47.98 22.57 -24.76
C LYS A 191 47.13 22.68 -26.02
N GLY A 192 46.21 21.73 -26.23
CA GLY A 192 45.30 21.72 -27.38
C GLY A 192 44.40 22.96 -27.44
N TYR A 193 43.91 23.42 -26.28
CA TYR A 193 43.06 24.61 -26.20
C TYR A 193 43.81 25.91 -26.53
N VAL A 194 45.08 26.01 -26.13
CA VAL A 194 45.93 27.14 -26.50
C VAL A 194 46.21 27.12 -28.01
N TYR A 195 46.52 25.95 -28.56
CA TYR A 195 46.74 25.77 -29.99
C TYR A 195 45.55 26.22 -30.83
N ASP A 196 44.35 25.73 -30.49
CA ASP A 196 43.12 26.13 -31.17
C ASP A 196 42.79 27.61 -30.92
N GLY A 197 43.11 28.16 -29.74
CA GLY A 197 42.92 29.58 -29.44
C GLY A 197 43.75 30.51 -30.31
N LEU A 198 44.99 30.15 -30.61
CA LEU A 198 45.84 30.92 -31.53
C LEU A 198 45.30 30.88 -32.96
N TRP A 199 44.78 29.74 -33.41
CA TRP A 199 44.10 29.63 -34.70
C TRP A 199 42.83 30.47 -34.77
N THR A 200 42.00 30.44 -33.71
CA THR A 200 40.81 31.30 -33.61
C THR A 200 41.16 32.78 -33.77
N LEU A 201 42.19 33.25 -33.08
CA LEU A 201 42.65 34.63 -33.18
C LEU A 201 43.18 34.96 -34.57
N ALA A 202 43.99 34.08 -35.16
CA ALA A 202 44.53 34.28 -36.50
C ALA A 202 43.42 34.41 -37.56
N LEU A 203 42.44 33.51 -37.53
CA LEU A 203 41.28 33.53 -38.43
C LEU A 203 40.41 34.78 -38.24
N ALA A 204 40.19 35.19 -36.99
CA ALA A 204 39.41 36.38 -36.71
C ALA A 204 40.11 37.66 -37.23
N ILE A 205 41.44 37.75 -37.06
CA ILE A 205 42.24 38.86 -37.58
C ILE A 205 42.23 38.86 -39.11
N GLU A 206 42.42 37.70 -39.74
CA GLU A 206 42.35 37.54 -41.19
C GLU A 206 40.99 38.00 -41.75
N HIS A 207 39.90 37.55 -41.14
CA HIS A 207 38.56 37.95 -41.54
C HIS A 207 38.33 39.47 -41.46
N VAL A 208 38.77 40.10 -40.36
CA VAL A 208 38.66 41.56 -40.21
C VAL A 208 39.56 42.28 -41.22
N ALA A 209 40.77 41.78 -41.47
CA ALA A 209 41.68 42.36 -42.45
C ALA A 209 41.08 42.32 -43.87
N GLU A 210 40.48 41.20 -44.27
CA GLU A 210 39.79 41.07 -45.56
C GLU A 210 38.59 42.03 -45.68
N LEU A 211 37.80 42.17 -44.61
CA LEU A 211 36.67 43.11 -44.58
C LEU A 211 37.11 44.56 -44.80
N HIS A 212 38.22 44.98 -44.19
CA HIS A 212 38.79 46.30 -44.38
C HIS A 212 39.45 46.45 -45.76
N GLN A 213 40.12 45.42 -46.25
CA GLN A 213 40.68 45.43 -47.60
C GLN A 213 39.59 45.66 -48.67
N GLN A 214 38.41 45.05 -48.50
CA GLN A 214 37.29 45.22 -49.41
C GLN A 214 36.60 46.58 -49.29
N ARG A 215 36.56 47.17 -48.09
CA ARG A 215 35.87 48.45 -47.83
C ARG A 215 36.74 49.68 -48.07
N GLU A 216 38.00 49.63 -47.64
CA GLU A 216 38.89 50.79 -47.51
C GLU A 216 40.23 50.61 -48.26
N GLY A 217 40.51 49.43 -48.83
CA GLY A 217 41.73 49.14 -49.60
C GLY A 217 42.88 48.57 -48.75
N ILE A 218 44.07 48.42 -49.35
CA ILE A 218 45.20 47.60 -48.82
C ILE A 218 45.85 48.19 -47.55
N THR A 219 45.62 49.46 -47.22
CA THR A 219 46.40 50.21 -46.23
C THR A 219 45.61 50.63 -44.99
N TRP A 220 44.63 49.85 -44.56
CA TRP A 220 43.96 50.14 -43.29
C TRP A 220 44.67 49.45 -42.11
N MET A 221 45.33 50.25 -41.27
CA MET A 221 45.75 49.84 -39.92
C MET A 221 45.10 50.80 -38.92
N PRO A 222 44.38 50.30 -37.90
CA PRO A 222 43.72 51.16 -36.93
C PRO A 222 44.76 51.95 -36.14
N ASN A 223 44.55 53.26 -35.98
CA ASN A 223 45.41 54.04 -35.10
C ASN A 223 45.03 53.73 -33.65
N VAL A 224 45.88 52.99 -32.94
CA VAL A 224 45.66 52.58 -31.54
C VAL A 224 45.48 53.79 -30.59
N SER A 225 45.93 54.99 -31.00
CA SER A 225 45.73 56.21 -30.24
C SER A 225 44.33 56.85 -30.39
N ASP A 226 43.55 56.48 -31.42
CA ASP A 226 42.16 56.92 -31.57
C ASP A 226 41.18 55.92 -30.93
N THR A 227 40.57 56.37 -29.83
CA THR A 227 39.57 55.58 -29.08
C THR A 227 38.35 55.18 -29.90
N LYS A 228 37.94 55.98 -30.90
CA LYS A 228 36.78 55.65 -31.75
C LYS A 228 37.12 54.59 -32.78
N GLU A 229 38.30 54.67 -33.40
CA GLU A 229 38.76 53.64 -34.34
C GLU A 229 39.01 52.31 -33.62
N TRP A 230 39.64 52.36 -32.45
CA TRP A 230 39.89 51.17 -31.64
C TRP A 230 38.60 50.50 -31.15
N THR A 231 37.59 51.28 -30.74
CA THR A 231 36.30 50.72 -30.32
C THR A 231 35.54 50.07 -31.48
N LYS A 232 35.61 50.65 -32.68
CA LYS A 232 35.06 50.02 -33.90
C LYS A 232 35.79 48.72 -34.25
N PHE A 233 37.12 48.75 -34.29
CA PHE A 233 37.95 47.58 -34.60
C PHE A 233 37.73 46.44 -33.60
N SER A 234 37.73 46.75 -32.29
CA SER A 234 37.50 45.74 -31.26
C SER A 234 36.11 45.12 -31.34
N ALA A 235 35.07 45.89 -31.66
CA ALA A 235 33.73 45.35 -31.90
C ALA A 235 33.69 44.41 -33.12
N GLU A 236 34.32 44.79 -34.23
CA GLU A 236 34.42 43.95 -35.44
C GLU A 236 35.23 42.67 -35.17
N LEU A 237 36.32 42.75 -34.40
CA LEU A 237 37.12 41.60 -34.00
C LEU A 237 36.35 40.64 -33.09
N LEU A 238 35.62 41.16 -32.09
CA LEU A 238 34.79 40.33 -31.22
C LEU A 238 33.65 39.64 -32.02
N GLN A 239 33.07 40.35 -32.99
CA GLN A 239 32.10 39.76 -33.92
C GLN A 239 32.71 38.68 -34.80
N ALA A 240 33.94 38.88 -35.29
CA ALA A 240 34.67 37.89 -36.06
C ALA A 240 34.94 36.64 -35.22
N ILE A 241 35.46 36.78 -34.00
CA ILE A 241 35.68 35.67 -33.06
C ILE A 241 34.38 34.89 -32.84
N SER A 242 33.26 35.57 -32.56
CA SER A 242 31.97 34.91 -32.36
C SER A 242 31.47 34.11 -33.57
N ARG A 243 31.93 34.44 -34.79
CA ARG A 243 31.54 33.76 -36.04
C ARG A 243 32.56 32.72 -36.50
N THR A 244 33.71 32.61 -35.85
CA THR A 244 34.71 31.60 -36.21
C THR A 244 34.15 30.19 -36.04
N SER A 245 34.34 29.37 -37.08
CA SER A 245 33.99 27.95 -37.05
C SER A 245 35.00 27.15 -37.85
N PHE A 246 35.66 26.20 -37.21
CA PHE A 246 36.62 25.30 -37.85
C PHE A 246 36.83 24.02 -37.03
N ILE A 247 37.53 23.05 -37.64
CA ILE A 247 37.94 21.81 -36.95
C ILE A 247 39.36 21.99 -36.40
N GLY A 248 39.46 22.12 -35.08
CA GLY A 248 40.70 22.20 -34.33
C GLY A 248 41.19 20.84 -33.83
N VAL A 249 42.27 20.84 -33.04
CA VAL A 249 42.84 19.63 -32.43
C VAL A 249 41.96 19.09 -31.30
N THR A 250 41.22 19.98 -30.62
CA THR A 250 40.29 19.63 -29.53
C THR A 250 38.86 19.36 -30.01
N GLY A 251 38.64 19.31 -31.34
CA GLY A 251 37.33 19.08 -31.95
C GLY A 251 36.81 20.31 -32.71
N PRO A 252 35.50 20.38 -33.01
CA PRO A 252 34.92 21.59 -33.60
C PRO A 252 35.10 22.77 -32.63
N VAL A 253 35.41 23.93 -33.21
CA VAL A 253 35.50 25.20 -32.48
C VAL A 253 34.35 26.07 -32.95
N GLN A 254 33.44 26.38 -32.03
CA GLN A 254 32.32 27.28 -32.25
C GLN A 254 31.97 27.97 -30.93
N PHE A 255 31.42 29.17 -31.00
CA PHE A 255 31.05 29.96 -29.83
C PHE A 255 29.55 30.20 -29.78
N GLU A 256 29.01 30.13 -28.56
CA GLU A 256 27.66 30.57 -28.22
C GLU A 256 27.74 31.38 -26.92
N ASN A 257 27.16 32.59 -26.90
CA ASN A 257 27.19 33.48 -25.73
C ASN A 257 28.61 33.73 -25.18
N ASN A 258 29.60 33.87 -26.07
CA ASN A 258 31.03 34.02 -25.78
C ASN A 258 31.71 32.80 -25.11
N GLU A 259 31.01 31.67 -25.01
CA GLU A 259 31.56 30.41 -24.53
C GLU A 259 31.76 29.43 -25.68
N ARG A 260 32.82 28.62 -25.57
CA ARG A 260 33.04 27.57 -26.55
C ARG A 260 32.08 26.41 -26.34
N LEU A 261 31.44 25.98 -27.42
CA LEU A 261 30.77 24.68 -27.54
C LEU A 261 31.83 23.63 -27.87
N GLY A 262 32.05 22.67 -26.98
CA GLY A 262 33.14 21.71 -27.08
C GLY A 262 32.71 20.29 -26.80
N LEU A 263 33.67 19.38 -26.90
CA LEU A 263 33.47 17.97 -26.58
C LEU A 263 33.62 17.76 -25.07
N VAL A 264 32.68 17.02 -24.48
CA VAL A 264 32.74 16.58 -23.08
C VAL A 264 32.86 15.07 -23.06
N GLU A 265 33.86 14.57 -22.34
CA GLU A 265 34.08 13.15 -22.11
C GLU A 265 33.37 12.72 -20.83
N ILE A 266 32.66 11.60 -20.92
CA ILE A 266 32.07 10.91 -19.79
C ILE A 266 32.91 9.64 -19.61
N LEU A 267 33.66 9.60 -18.53
CA LEU A 267 34.48 8.46 -18.15
C LEU A 267 33.72 7.63 -17.11
N GLN A 268 33.98 6.33 -17.08
CA GLN A 268 33.50 5.44 -16.02
C GLN A 268 34.69 4.70 -15.42
N TRP A 269 34.76 4.68 -14.09
CA TRP A 269 35.76 3.89 -13.37
C TRP A 269 35.36 2.42 -13.35
N ARG A 270 36.19 1.56 -13.95
CA ARG A 270 35.98 0.11 -13.96
C ARG A 270 37.30 -0.63 -13.83
N ASN A 271 37.35 -1.64 -12.97
CA ASN A 271 38.51 -2.52 -12.80
C ASN A 271 39.84 -1.75 -12.58
N GLY A 272 39.81 -0.64 -11.84
CA GLY A 272 41.00 0.15 -11.51
C GLY A 272 41.47 1.14 -12.58
N SER A 273 40.68 1.42 -13.62
CA SER A 273 41.02 2.43 -14.63
C SER A 273 39.77 3.14 -15.17
N TYR A 274 39.97 4.36 -15.70
CA TYR A 274 38.91 5.08 -16.41
C TYR A 274 38.77 4.56 -17.84
N LEU A 275 37.53 4.25 -18.22
CA LEU A 275 37.14 3.93 -19.60
C LEU A 275 36.23 5.03 -20.13
N ILE A 276 36.38 5.40 -21.40
CA ILE A 276 35.49 6.38 -22.04
C ILE A 276 34.11 5.74 -22.22
N ALA A 277 33.14 6.17 -21.44
CA ALA A 277 31.76 5.70 -21.47
C ALA A 277 30.93 6.42 -22.54
N GLY A 278 31.24 7.68 -22.84
CA GLY A 278 30.56 8.43 -23.90
C GLY A 278 31.20 9.79 -24.16
N ILE A 279 30.81 10.40 -25.28
CA ILE A 279 31.27 11.72 -25.70
C ILE A 279 30.04 12.56 -26.06
N TYR A 280 29.89 13.70 -25.40
CA TYR A 280 28.88 14.69 -25.71
C TYR A 280 29.48 15.77 -26.61
N ASP A 281 28.81 16.05 -27.72
CA ASP A 281 29.17 17.15 -28.63
C ASP A 281 28.29 18.36 -28.35
N GLY A 282 28.88 19.43 -27.79
CA GLY A 282 28.16 20.67 -27.49
C GLY A 282 27.69 21.44 -28.73
N THR A 283 28.26 21.17 -29.92
CA THR A 283 27.83 21.83 -31.17
C THR A 283 26.57 21.20 -31.76
N GLU A 284 26.45 19.87 -31.67
CA GLU A 284 25.29 19.11 -32.16
C GLU A 284 24.25 18.84 -31.06
N ALA A 285 24.61 19.06 -29.80
CA ALA A 285 23.84 18.73 -28.60
C ALA A 285 23.46 17.22 -28.52
N VAL A 286 24.38 16.34 -28.92
CA VAL A 286 24.18 14.88 -28.93
C VAL A 286 25.22 14.17 -28.07
N LEU A 287 24.76 13.23 -27.23
CA LEU A 287 25.61 12.30 -26.50
C LEU A 287 25.71 10.96 -27.24
N VAL A 288 26.94 10.55 -27.57
CA VAL A 288 27.22 9.24 -28.16
C VAL A 288 27.88 8.36 -27.11
N LEU A 289 27.18 7.30 -26.70
CA LEU A 289 27.73 6.30 -25.78
C LEU A 289 28.70 5.35 -26.50
N ASN A 290 29.75 4.96 -25.81
CA ASN A 290 30.69 3.94 -26.26
C ASN A 290 30.02 2.55 -26.19
N PRO A 291 30.05 1.74 -27.26
CA PRO A 291 29.53 0.37 -27.25
C PRO A 291 30.08 -0.51 -26.12
N ALA A 292 31.29 -0.25 -25.62
CA ALA A 292 31.90 -0.97 -24.49
C ALA A 292 31.12 -0.81 -23.16
N LEU A 293 30.24 0.20 -23.07
CA LEU A 293 29.38 0.42 -21.91
C LEU A 293 28.20 -0.55 -21.84
N LYS A 294 27.89 -1.30 -22.92
CA LYS A 294 26.74 -2.23 -22.96
C LYS A 294 26.80 -3.36 -21.94
N ASP A 295 27.98 -3.73 -21.47
CA ASP A 295 28.16 -4.78 -20.47
C ASP A 295 27.80 -4.30 -19.05
N TRP A 296 27.65 -2.99 -18.84
CA TRP A 296 27.28 -2.41 -17.56
C TRP A 296 25.76 -2.21 -17.47
N ILE A 297 25.17 -2.71 -16.39
CA ILE A 297 23.72 -2.63 -16.15
C ILE A 297 23.45 -1.40 -15.27
N PRO A 298 22.73 -0.38 -15.77
CA PRO A 298 22.40 0.80 -14.96
C PRO A 298 21.43 0.43 -13.83
N PRO A 299 21.62 0.98 -12.61
CA PRO A 299 20.64 0.84 -11.54
C PRO A 299 19.30 1.49 -11.91
N LEU A 300 18.23 1.00 -11.30
CA LEU A 300 16.95 1.70 -11.31
C LEU A 300 17.02 2.96 -10.44
N ASP A 301 16.27 3.99 -10.82
CA ASP A 301 16.22 5.27 -10.12
C ASP A 301 15.31 5.27 -8.89
N ALA A 302 14.48 4.24 -8.71
CA ALA A 302 13.65 4.00 -7.54
C ALA A 302 13.34 2.51 -7.32
N THR A 303 12.93 2.17 -6.11
CA THR A 303 12.33 0.87 -5.80
C THR A 303 10.99 0.70 -6.51
N ILE A 304 10.82 -0.42 -7.20
CA ILE A 304 9.54 -0.79 -7.81
C ILE A 304 8.68 -1.46 -6.74
N VAL A 305 7.61 -0.79 -6.31
CA VAL A 305 6.64 -1.37 -5.38
C VAL A 305 5.71 -2.30 -6.16
N VAL A 306 6.01 -3.60 -6.12
CA VAL A 306 5.13 -4.65 -6.67
C VAL A 306 4.04 -4.96 -5.65
N ARG A 307 2.79 -4.86 -6.08
CA ARG A 307 1.62 -5.04 -5.23
C ARG A 307 1.07 -6.44 -5.46
N GLU A 308 1.28 -7.35 -4.51
CA GLU A 308 0.74 -8.71 -4.56
C GLU A 308 -0.49 -8.86 -3.66
N ARG A 309 -1.51 -9.57 -4.16
CA ARG A 309 -2.73 -9.87 -3.40
C ARG A 309 -2.49 -11.05 -2.48
N GLN A 310 -2.86 -10.92 -1.21
CA GLN A 310 -2.88 -12.03 -0.27
C GLN A 310 -4.24 -12.73 -0.28
N TYR A 311 -4.23 -14.05 -0.18
CA TYR A 311 -5.45 -14.86 -0.21
C TYR A 311 -5.45 -15.94 0.86
N ILE A 312 -6.64 -16.49 1.16
CA ILE A 312 -6.78 -17.65 2.05
C ILE A 312 -6.04 -18.85 1.45
N SER A 313 -5.32 -19.62 2.27
CA SER A 313 -4.66 -20.85 1.82
C SER A 313 -5.67 -21.82 1.20
N PHE A 314 -5.37 -22.33 0.01
CA PHE A 314 -6.25 -23.23 -0.74
C PHE A 314 -6.55 -24.52 0.03
N VAL A 315 -5.57 -25.03 0.77
CA VAL A 315 -5.72 -26.22 1.63
C VAL A 315 -6.75 -25.97 2.73
N LEU A 316 -6.68 -24.79 3.37
CA LEU A 316 -7.58 -24.36 4.42
C LEU A 316 -9.01 -24.21 3.90
N LEU A 317 -9.17 -23.56 2.74
CA LEU A 317 -10.45 -23.37 2.09
C LEU A 317 -11.15 -24.71 1.79
N ILE A 318 -10.42 -25.67 1.20
CA ILE A 318 -10.97 -26.99 0.89
C ILE A 318 -11.40 -27.71 2.17
N LEU A 319 -10.55 -27.74 3.20
CA LEU A 319 -10.82 -28.49 4.42
C LEU A 319 -12.05 -27.94 5.16
N LEU A 320 -12.16 -26.62 5.29
CA LEU A 320 -13.29 -25.98 5.96
C LEU A 320 -14.59 -26.09 5.14
N SER A 321 -14.49 -25.98 3.81
CA SER A 321 -15.65 -26.18 2.92
C SER A 321 -16.17 -27.60 2.98
N LEU A 322 -15.29 -28.62 2.99
CA LEU A 322 -15.69 -30.02 3.16
C LEU A 322 -16.42 -30.22 4.49
N LEU A 323 -15.88 -29.69 5.59
CA LEU A 323 -16.51 -29.79 6.90
C LEU A 323 -17.90 -29.11 6.94
N ALA A 324 -18.04 -27.95 6.30
CA ALA A 324 -19.32 -27.25 6.17
C ALA A 324 -20.33 -28.06 5.33
N THR A 325 -19.91 -28.68 4.22
CA THR A 325 -20.80 -29.53 3.40
C THR A 325 -21.30 -30.77 4.14
N ILE A 326 -20.46 -31.38 4.98
CA ILE A 326 -20.87 -32.48 5.88
C ILE A 326 -21.94 -31.98 6.86
N GLY A 327 -21.75 -30.78 7.43
CA GLY A 327 -22.74 -30.12 8.29
C GLY A 327 -24.09 -29.90 7.59
N VAL A 328 -24.08 -29.42 6.35
CA VAL A 328 -25.30 -29.28 5.52
C VAL A 328 -25.99 -30.62 5.32
N ALA A 329 -25.25 -31.67 4.96
CA ALA A 329 -25.82 -33.00 4.74
C ALA A 329 -26.51 -33.55 6.02
N VAL A 330 -25.89 -33.38 7.19
CA VAL A 330 -26.47 -33.76 8.48
C VAL A 330 -27.73 -32.94 8.80
N ALA A 331 -27.71 -31.63 8.55
CA ALA A 331 -28.87 -30.77 8.76
C ALA A 331 -30.05 -31.16 7.84
N VAL A 332 -29.81 -31.44 6.56
CA VAL A 332 -30.82 -31.92 5.62
C VAL A 332 -31.39 -33.26 6.05
N PHE A 333 -30.55 -34.18 6.55
CA PHE A 333 -31.02 -35.45 7.11
C PHE A 333 -31.99 -35.25 8.28
N PHE A 334 -31.65 -34.38 9.23
CA PHE A 334 -32.58 -34.05 10.33
C PHE A 334 -33.85 -33.36 9.85
N LEU A 335 -33.78 -32.53 8.80
CA LEU A 335 -34.97 -31.90 8.20
C LEU A 335 -35.92 -32.95 7.62
N ILE A 336 -35.38 -33.91 6.85
CA ILE A 336 -36.16 -34.98 6.24
C ILE A 336 -36.87 -35.80 7.33
N ILE A 337 -36.17 -36.16 8.41
CA ILE A 337 -36.76 -36.90 9.53
C ILE A 337 -37.86 -36.07 10.22
N ASN A 338 -37.59 -34.80 10.51
CA ASN A 338 -38.55 -33.93 11.20
C ASN A 338 -39.85 -33.77 10.40
N ILE A 339 -39.75 -33.64 9.07
CA ILE A 339 -40.91 -33.58 8.17
C ILE A 339 -41.61 -34.94 8.09
N ARG A 340 -40.85 -36.04 7.93
CA ARG A 340 -41.41 -37.41 7.78
C ARG A 340 -42.22 -37.86 8.99
N TYR A 341 -41.73 -37.54 10.19
CA TYR A 341 -42.33 -37.95 11.46
C TYR A 341 -43.09 -36.80 12.16
N GLN A 342 -43.47 -35.74 11.44
CA GLN A 342 -44.15 -34.56 11.99
C GLN A 342 -45.43 -34.88 12.80
N ASN A 343 -46.12 -35.97 12.47
CA ASN A 343 -47.34 -36.41 13.14
C ASN A 343 -47.08 -37.25 14.40
N HIS A 344 -45.84 -37.65 14.66
CA HIS A 344 -45.47 -38.43 15.85
C HIS A 344 -45.61 -37.58 17.13
N ARG A 345 -46.18 -38.15 18.19
CA ARG A 345 -46.54 -37.42 19.44
C ARG A 345 -45.40 -36.59 20.01
N TYR A 346 -44.18 -37.13 20.02
CA TYR A 346 -42.99 -36.44 20.53
C TYR A 346 -42.56 -35.25 19.64
N ILE A 347 -42.58 -35.39 18.31
CA ILE A 347 -42.24 -34.28 17.40
C ILE A 347 -43.33 -33.21 17.44
N LYS A 348 -44.61 -33.62 17.48
CA LYS A 348 -45.76 -32.70 17.54
C LYS A 348 -45.78 -31.85 18.82
N MET A 349 -45.41 -32.42 19.97
CA MET A 349 -45.29 -31.68 21.25
C MET A 349 -44.18 -30.62 21.22
N SER A 350 -43.16 -30.82 20.37
CA SER A 350 -42.01 -29.92 20.25
C SER A 350 -42.13 -28.80 19.23
N SER A 351 -43.33 -28.56 18.68
CA SER A 351 -43.59 -27.62 17.58
C SER A 351 -42.74 -27.89 16.32
N PRO A 352 -43.20 -28.74 15.38
CA PRO A 352 -42.42 -29.15 14.21
C PRO A 352 -42.01 -27.97 13.31
N ASN A 353 -42.84 -26.93 13.20
CA ASN A 353 -42.57 -25.76 12.36
C ASN A 353 -41.40 -24.92 12.90
N MET A 354 -41.29 -24.77 14.23
CA MET A 354 -40.17 -24.05 14.85
C MET A 354 -38.86 -24.82 14.67
N ASN A 355 -38.90 -26.15 14.78
CA ASN A 355 -37.74 -27.01 14.54
C ASN A 355 -37.27 -26.94 13.07
N ASN A 356 -38.19 -26.88 12.10
CA ASN A 356 -37.85 -26.68 10.68
C ASN A 356 -37.13 -25.34 10.46
N LEU A 357 -37.57 -24.27 11.13
CA LEU A 357 -36.93 -22.95 11.04
C LEU A 357 -35.49 -22.97 11.59
N ILE A 358 -35.26 -23.67 12.71
CA ILE A 358 -33.92 -23.83 13.29
C ILE A 358 -32.98 -24.58 12.33
N ILE A 359 -33.47 -25.65 11.70
CA ILE A 359 -32.67 -26.42 10.73
C ILE A 359 -32.37 -25.59 9.48
N ALA A 360 -33.37 -24.87 8.94
CA ALA A 360 -33.16 -23.97 7.81
C ALA A 360 -32.11 -22.90 8.11
N GLY A 361 -32.16 -22.28 9.30
CA GLY A 361 -31.13 -21.36 9.77
C GLY A 361 -29.74 -22.00 9.84
N SER A 362 -29.66 -23.25 10.32
CA SER A 362 -28.40 -24.01 10.42
C SER A 362 -27.81 -24.31 9.03
N ILE A 363 -28.63 -24.64 8.05
CA ILE A 363 -28.20 -24.82 6.65
C ILE A 363 -27.61 -23.52 6.10
N CYS A 364 -28.29 -22.40 6.28
CA CYS A 364 -27.79 -21.08 5.83
C CYS A 364 -26.45 -20.73 6.47
N THR A 365 -26.26 -21.02 7.77
CA THR A 365 -24.99 -20.74 8.47
C THR A 365 -23.83 -21.64 8.03
N TYR A 366 -24.09 -22.88 7.59
CA TYR A 366 -23.04 -23.70 6.98
C TYR A 366 -22.67 -23.20 5.59
N ILE A 367 -23.66 -22.79 4.79
CA ILE A 367 -23.42 -22.20 3.46
C ILE A 367 -22.61 -20.90 3.59
N SER A 368 -22.85 -20.08 4.62
CA SER A 368 -22.08 -18.85 4.82
C SER A 368 -20.58 -19.08 5.04
N VAL A 369 -20.18 -20.21 5.63
CA VAL A 369 -18.75 -20.57 5.78
C VAL A 369 -18.07 -20.75 4.42
N ILE A 370 -18.77 -21.39 3.48
CA ILE A 370 -18.28 -21.56 2.11
C ILE A 370 -18.23 -20.20 1.39
N LEU A 371 -19.26 -19.37 1.57
CA LEU A 371 -19.32 -18.04 0.97
C LEU A 371 -18.21 -17.11 1.46
N LEU A 372 -17.86 -17.16 2.75
CA LEU A 372 -16.77 -16.39 3.34
C LEU A 372 -15.37 -16.79 2.84
N GLY A 373 -15.25 -17.92 2.14
CA GLY A 373 -14.00 -18.39 1.56
C GLY A 373 -13.81 -18.07 0.08
N PHE A 374 -14.83 -17.51 -0.60
CA PHE A 374 -14.72 -17.09 -1.99
C PHE A 374 -13.96 -15.76 -2.07
N ASP A 375 -12.81 -15.78 -2.73
CA ASP A 375 -12.03 -14.59 -3.07
C ASP A 375 -12.06 -14.32 -4.59
N THR A 376 -11.43 -13.23 -5.02
CA THR A 376 -11.21 -12.85 -6.43
C THR A 376 -10.40 -13.85 -7.26
N ARG A 377 -9.94 -14.97 -6.67
CA ARG A 377 -9.34 -16.11 -7.40
C ARG A 377 -10.37 -16.94 -8.16
N PHE A 378 -11.58 -17.04 -7.62
CA PHE A 378 -12.65 -17.86 -8.19
C PHE A 378 -13.69 -17.02 -8.91
N VAL A 379 -13.76 -15.74 -8.58
CA VAL A 379 -14.82 -14.83 -8.98
C VAL A 379 -14.17 -13.55 -9.52
N SER A 380 -14.69 -12.97 -10.61
CA SER A 380 -14.15 -11.70 -11.11
C SER A 380 -14.31 -10.60 -10.05
N PRO A 381 -13.43 -9.57 -10.01
CA PRO A 381 -13.54 -8.48 -9.04
C PRO A 381 -14.94 -7.83 -9.01
N ASP A 382 -15.56 -7.64 -10.17
CA ASP A 382 -16.90 -7.05 -10.26
C ASP A 382 -17.98 -7.96 -9.62
N THR A 383 -17.82 -9.27 -9.73
CA THR A 383 -18.74 -10.25 -9.14
C THR A 383 -18.46 -10.44 -7.64
N PHE A 384 -17.20 -10.29 -7.19
CA PHE A 384 -16.83 -10.30 -5.77
C PHE A 384 -17.43 -9.09 -5.04
N VAL A 385 -17.38 -7.89 -5.64
CA VAL A 385 -18.09 -6.70 -5.12
C VAL A 385 -19.58 -6.97 -5.01
N THR A 386 -20.19 -7.63 -6.01
CA THR A 386 -21.62 -7.98 -5.98
C THR A 386 -21.97 -8.98 -4.87
N LEU A 387 -21.10 -9.95 -4.59
CA LEU A 387 -21.23 -10.88 -3.45
C LEU A 387 -21.07 -10.17 -2.10
N CYS A 388 -20.29 -9.10 -2.07
CA CYS A 388 -19.95 -8.34 -0.89
C CYS A 388 -21.00 -7.26 -0.54
N TYR A 389 -21.44 -6.40 -1.47
CA TYR A 389 -22.61 -5.50 -1.38
C TYR A 389 -22.87 -4.73 -2.71
N TYR A 390 -24.13 -4.38 -2.99
CA TYR A 390 -24.55 -3.46 -4.07
C TYR A 390 -24.31 -2.00 -3.67
N SER A 391 -23.22 -1.36 -4.13
CA SER A 391 -23.10 0.10 -4.36
C SER A 391 -21.75 0.44 -5.00
N ASP A 392 -21.77 1.45 -5.87
CA ASP A 392 -20.74 1.84 -6.83
C ASP A 392 -19.43 2.45 -6.28
N ASN A 393 -18.40 2.25 -7.12
CA ASN A 393 -17.17 3.03 -7.38
C ASN A 393 -15.83 2.61 -6.73
N LYS A 394 -14.85 2.47 -7.63
CA LYS A 394 -13.49 1.92 -7.53
C LYS A 394 -12.45 2.91 -6.99
N MET A 395 -11.42 2.38 -6.31
CA MET A 395 -10.03 2.87 -6.37
C MET A 395 -9.06 1.74 -5.95
N ILE A 396 -7.86 1.61 -6.56
CA ILE A 396 -6.90 0.51 -6.35
C ILE A 396 -5.50 1.05 -5.99
N ALA A 397 -4.92 0.55 -4.88
CA ALA A 397 -3.48 0.46 -4.56
C ALA A 397 -3.29 -0.38 -3.27
N PRO A 398 -2.10 -1.00 -2.99
CA PRO A 398 -2.00 -2.41 -2.59
C PRO A 398 -2.78 -2.74 -1.30
N GLU A 399 -3.81 -3.56 -1.36
CA GLU A 399 -4.66 -3.75 -0.19
C GLU A 399 -5.09 -5.21 -0.06
N ILE A 400 -5.10 -5.69 1.19
CA ILE A 400 -6.00 -6.77 1.59
C ILE A 400 -7.41 -6.24 1.25
N GLU A 401 -8.08 -6.85 0.27
CA GLU A 401 -9.41 -6.42 -0.15
C GLU A 401 -10.42 -6.75 0.97
N HIS A 402 -10.59 -5.80 1.89
CA HIS A 402 -11.66 -5.84 2.88
C HIS A 402 -12.93 -5.27 2.27
N CYS A 403 -14.02 -6.04 2.33
CA CYS A 403 -15.34 -5.49 2.05
C CYS A 403 -15.77 -4.60 3.22
N GLN A 404 -15.64 -3.28 3.05
CA GLN A 404 -16.01 -2.28 4.05
C GLN A 404 -16.79 -1.13 3.41
N SER A 405 -17.84 -0.66 4.06
CA SER A 405 -18.55 0.57 3.71
C SER A 405 -18.04 1.76 4.55
N ASP A 406 -18.14 3.00 4.08
CA ASP A 406 -17.68 4.20 4.81
C ASP A 406 -18.22 4.30 6.24
N ASN A 407 -19.47 3.91 6.44
CA ASN A 407 -20.15 3.90 7.74
C ASN A 407 -20.24 2.51 8.38
N SER A 408 -19.36 1.57 7.99
CA SER A 408 -19.42 0.16 8.42
C SER A 408 -19.45 0.01 9.94
N VAL A 409 -18.64 0.80 10.64
CA VAL A 409 -18.54 0.79 12.11
C VAL A 409 -19.87 1.12 12.77
N ILE A 410 -20.62 2.09 12.21
CA ILE A 410 -21.93 2.49 12.74
C ILE A 410 -22.94 1.37 12.53
N PHE A 411 -23.02 0.81 11.33
CA PHE A 411 -23.94 -0.28 11.02
C PHE A 411 -23.63 -1.54 11.83
N GLU A 412 -22.36 -1.89 11.95
CA GLU A 412 -21.89 -3.02 12.75
C GLU A 412 -22.25 -2.83 14.22
N ALA A 413 -22.01 -1.65 14.80
CA ALA A 413 -22.35 -1.35 16.19
C ALA A 413 -23.87 -1.46 16.45
N ILE A 414 -24.71 -0.93 15.55
CA ILE A 414 -26.18 -1.01 15.68
C ILE A 414 -26.65 -2.47 15.61
N ILE A 415 -26.17 -3.23 14.62
CA ILE A 415 -26.55 -4.64 14.44
C ILE A 415 -26.09 -5.49 15.63
N LEU A 416 -24.83 -5.37 16.03
CA LEU A 416 -24.29 -6.10 17.18
C LEU A 416 -25.00 -5.71 18.48
N GLY A 417 -25.36 -4.43 18.66
CA GLY A 417 -26.13 -3.95 19.80
C GLY A 417 -27.52 -4.60 19.90
N ILE A 418 -28.28 -4.61 18.79
CA ILE A 418 -29.60 -5.24 18.72
C ILE A 418 -29.50 -6.75 18.98
N LYS A 419 -28.53 -7.43 18.35
CA LYS A 419 -28.31 -8.88 18.54
C LYS A 419 -27.88 -9.21 19.96
N GLY A 420 -27.04 -8.37 20.58
CA GLY A 420 -26.64 -8.49 21.98
C GLY A 420 -27.84 -8.39 22.92
N LEU A 421 -28.73 -7.42 22.73
CA LEU A 421 -29.96 -7.29 23.53
C LEU A 421 -30.89 -8.51 23.37
N LEU A 422 -31.05 -9.01 22.14
CA LEU A 422 -31.83 -10.23 21.87
C LEU A 422 -31.22 -11.46 22.56
N MET A 423 -29.89 -11.59 22.57
CA MET A 423 -29.21 -12.67 23.27
C MET A 423 -29.38 -12.58 24.79
N LEU A 424 -29.34 -11.38 25.37
CA LEU A 424 -29.61 -11.17 26.80
C LEU A 424 -31.05 -11.56 27.17
N LEU A 425 -32.03 -11.15 26.36
CA LEU A 425 -33.43 -11.55 26.54
C LEU A 425 -33.59 -13.07 26.43
N GLY A 426 -32.96 -13.71 25.43
CA GLY A 426 -32.98 -15.16 25.25
C GLY A 426 -32.37 -15.91 26.44
N CYS A 427 -31.26 -15.40 26.98
CA CYS A 427 -30.60 -15.94 28.17
C CYS A 427 -31.50 -15.82 29.42
N PHE A 428 -32.18 -14.68 29.59
CA PHE A 428 -33.15 -14.46 30.66
C PHE A 428 -34.33 -15.44 30.57
N LEU A 429 -34.94 -15.60 29.39
CA LEU A 429 -36.03 -16.58 29.18
C LEU A 429 -35.57 -18.02 29.40
N ALA A 430 -34.36 -18.38 28.97
CA ALA A 430 -33.77 -19.70 29.23
C ALA A 430 -33.54 -19.95 30.72
N TRP A 431 -33.15 -18.90 31.47
CA TRP A 431 -32.96 -18.99 32.91
C TRP A 431 -34.26 -19.20 33.68
N GLU A 432 -35.31 -18.44 33.34
CA GLU A 432 -36.63 -18.56 33.94
C GLU A 432 -37.25 -19.95 33.70
N THR A 433 -37.04 -20.52 32.51
CA THR A 433 -37.64 -21.80 32.11
C THR A 433 -36.88 -23.04 32.61
N ARG A 434 -35.70 -22.89 33.22
CA ARG A 434 -34.83 -24.03 33.61
C ARG A 434 -35.39 -24.96 34.68
N ARG A 435 -36.33 -24.47 35.53
CA ARG A 435 -36.89 -25.22 36.66
C ARG A 435 -38.28 -25.80 36.38
N VAL A 436 -38.82 -25.59 35.17
CA VAL A 436 -40.16 -26.05 34.79
C VAL A 436 -40.06 -27.44 34.15
N ASN A 437 -40.33 -28.48 34.94
CA ASN A 437 -40.28 -29.88 34.49
C ASN A 437 -41.69 -30.38 34.13
N VAL A 438 -42.17 -30.02 32.94
CA VAL A 438 -43.41 -30.58 32.37
C VAL A 438 -43.04 -31.59 31.28
N PRO A 439 -43.51 -32.86 31.33
CA PRO A 439 -43.16 -33.89 30.34
C PRO A 439 -43.50 -33.53 28.89
N ALA A 440 -44.49 -32.65 28.67
CA ALA A 440 -44.86 -32.11 27.37
C ALA A 440 -43.92 -30.99 26.87
N LEU A 441 -43.01 -30.50 27.71
CA LEU A 441 -42.14 -29.34 27.47
C LEU A 441 -40.64 -29.63 27.74
N ASN A 442 -40.24 -30.90 27.81
CA ASN A 442 -38.87 -31.32 28.15
C ASN A 442 -37.78 -30.80 27.16
N ASP A 443 -38.21 -30.32 25.99
CA ASP A 443 -37.35 -29.68 24.99
C ASP A 443 -36.80 -28.31 25.43
N SER A 444 -37.48 -27.64 26.37
CA SER A 444 -37.07 -26.31 26.87
C SER A 444 -35.66 -26.33 27.45
N LYS A 445 -35.26 -27.42 28.11
CA LYS A 445 -33.93 -27.58 28.69
C LYS A 445 -32.83 -27.62 27.62
N TYR A 446 -33.02 -28.39 26.55
CA TYR A 446 -32.04 -28.50 25.47
C TYR A 446 -31.96 -27.20 24.64
N ILE A 447 -33.10 -26.53 24.45
CA ILE A 447 -33.15 -25.20 23.81
C ILE A 447 -32.41 -24.18 24.68
N GLY A 448 -32.62 -24.16 26.00
CA GLY A 448 -31.90 -23.27 26.92
C GLY A 448 -30.39 -23.51 26.91
N MET A 449 -29.94 -24.77 26.92
CA MET A 449 -28.51 -25.10 26.78
C MET A 449 -27.92 -24.65 25.43
N SER A 450 -28.71 -24.73 24.35
CA SER A 450 -28.30 -24.26 23.03
C SER A 450 -28.11 -22.74 23.02
N VAL A 451 -29.03 -21.98 23.65
CA VAL A 451 -28.90 -20.52 23.80
C VAL A 451 -27.62 -20.15 24.54
N TYR A 452 -27.30 -20.84 25.65
CA TYR A 452 -26.05 -20.59 26.37
C TYR A 452 -24.80 -20.87 25.52
N SER A 453 -24.82 -21.92 24.71
CA SER A 453 -23.69 -22.24 23.82
C SER A 453 -23.45 -21.16 22.75
N VAL A 454 -24.52 -20.59 22.18
CA VAL A 454 -24.44 -19.47 21.25
C VAL A 454 -23.87 -18.23 21.91
N VAL A 455 -24.31 -17.91 23.13
CA VAL A 455 -23.82 -16.74 23.88
C VAL A 455 -22.32 -16.84 24.13
N VAL A 456 -21.85 -17.99 24.62
CA VAL A 456 -20.41 -18.21 24.91
C VAL A 456 -19.57 -18.14 23.63
N THR A 457 -20.02 -18.80 22.56
CA THR A 457 -19.28 -18.79 21.28
C THR A 457 -19.23 -17.42 20.63
N CYS A 458 -20.31 -16.62 20.71
CA CYS A 458 -20.30 -15.24 20.21
C CYS A 458 -19.39 -14.31 21.04
N LEU A 459 -19.42 -14.43 22.38
CA LEU A 459 -18.59 -13.60 23.27
C LEU A 459 -17.09 -13.87 23.10
N LEU A 460 -16.70 -15.11 22.77
CA LEU A 460 -15.30 -15.47 22.51
C LEU A 460 -14.91 -15.26 21.04
N GLY A 461 -15.77 -15.67 20.11
CA GLY A 461 -15.45 -15.70 18.67
C GLY A 461 -15.37 -14.33 18.02
N LEU A 462 -16.30 -13.41 18.32
CA LEU A 462 -16.34 -12.09 17.67
C LEU A 462 -15.10 -11.24 17.99
N PRO A 463 -14.66 -11.10 19.26
CA PRO A 463 -13.43 -10.35 19.56
C PRO A 463 -12.18 -10.99 18.94
N LEU A 464 -12.09 -12.32 18.94
CA LEU A 464 -10.93 -13.03 18.38
C LEU A 464 -10.80 -12.82 16.86
N VAL A 465 -11.90 -12.93 16.12
CA VAL A 465 -11.90 -12.68 14.66
C VAL A 465 -11.59 -11.21 14.35
N TYR A 466 -12.12 -10.27 15.15
CA TYR A 466 -11.84 -8.84 14.97
C TYR A 466 -10.36 -8.49 15.21
N ILE A 467 -9.74 -9.05 16.25
CA ILE A 467 -8.32 -8.84 16.56
C ILE A 467 -7.41 -9.39 15.47
N LEU A 468 -7.78 -10.52 14.86
CA LEU A 468 -6.97 -11.21 13.85
C LEU A 468 -7.31 -10.81 12.41
N LYS A 469 -8.07 -9.72 12.19
CA LYS A 469 -8.53 -9.31 10.85
C LYS A 469 -7.40 -9.12 9.83
N ASP A 470 -6.20 -8.72 10.28
CA ASP A 470 -5.03 -8.50 9.42
C ASP A 470 -4.34 -9.83 9.03
N ARG A 471 -4.68 -10.93 9.71
CA ARG A 471 -4.17 -12.29 9.46
C ARG A 471 -5.26 -13.13 8.79
N ILE A 472 -5.41 -12.96 7.47
CA ILE A 472 -6.49 -13.56 6.65
C ILE A 472 -6.73 -15.05 6.96
N ASN A 473 -5.67 -15.87 6.98
CA ASN A 473 -5.78 -17.31 7.27
C ASN A 473 -6.27 -17.61 8.69
N GLU A 474 -5.78 -16.85 9.68
CA GLU A 474 -6.06 -17.05 11.10
C GLU A 474 -7.49 -16.60 11.44
N ALA A 475 -7.92 -15.45 10.91
CA ALA A 475 -9.30 -14.98 11.05
C ALA A 475 -10.29 -15.95 10.41
N HIS A 476 -10.00 -16.44 9.20
CA HIS A 476 -10.91 -17.33 8.48
C HIS A 476 -11.04 -18.70 9.16
N ILE A 477 -9.93 -19.31 9.62
CA ILE A 477 -9.99 -20.60 10.32
C ILE A 477 -10.75 -20.49 11.64
N LEU A 478 -10.46 -19.48 12.47
CA LEU A 478 -11.12 -19.30 13.75
C LEU A 478 -12.62 -19.00 13.57
N GLY A 479 -12.97 -18.06 12.69
CA GLY A 479 -14.35 -17.71 12.40
C GLY A 479 -15.17 -18.91 11.92
N SER A 480 -14.62 -19.67 10.96
CA SER A 480 -15.27 -20.87 10.43
C SER A 480 -15.45 -21.97 11.48
N LEU A 481 -14.43 -22.21 12.32
CA LEU A 481 -14.50 -23.22 13.39
C LEU A 481 -15.53 -22.85 14.46
N PHE A 482 -15.62 -21.58 14.87
CA PHE A 482 -16.64 -21.14 15.83
C PHE A 482 -18.05 -21.33 15.27
N ILE A 483 -18.28 -20.96 14.00
CA ILE A 483 -19.58 -21.15 13.33
C ILE A 483 -19.93 -22.64 13.26
N ILE A 484 -19.02 -23.49 12.76
CA ILE A 484 -19.26 -24.94 12.61
C ILE A 484 -19.49 -25.60 13.97
N PHE A 485 -18.69 -25.29 14.99
CA PHE A 485 -18.83 -25.85 16.33
C PHE A 485 -20.17 -25.45 16.96
N CYS A 486 -20.54 -24.17 16.89
CA CYS A 486 -21.79 -23.68 17.48
C CYS A 486 -23.01 -24.31 16.79
N THR A 487 -23.04 -24.31 15.47
CA THR A 487 -24.16 -24.87 14.67
C THR A 487 -24.31 -26.38 14.85
N THR A 488 -23.20 -27.13 14.86
CA THR A 488 -23.24 -28.59 15.11
C THR A 488 -23.76 -28.89 16.50
N LEU A 489 -23.32 -28.14 17.53
CA LEU A 489 -23.76 -28.34 18.91
C LEU A 489 -25.26 -28.09 19.06
N ILE A 490 -25.82 -27.05 18.43
CA ILE A 490 -27.26 -26.76 18.44
C ILE A 490 -28.05 -27.92 17.82
N LEU A 491 -27.65 -28.38 16.63
CA LEU A 491 -28.30 -29.50 15.97
C LEU A 491 -28.26 -30.77 16.82
N CYS A 492 -27.10 -31.06 17.42
CA CYS A 492 -26.95 -32.21 18.32
C CYS A 492 -27.85 -32.11 19.55
N LEU A 493 -27.88 -30.97 20.24
CA LEU A 493 -28.68 -30.80 21.47
C LEU A 493 -30.18 -30.89 21.21
N VAL A 494 -30.66 -30.34 20.09
CA VAL A 494 -32.10 -30.29 19.79
C VAL A 494 -32.61 -31.60 19.17
N PHE A 495 -31.84 -32.24 18.29
CA PHE A 495 -32.35 -33.34 17.46
C PHE A 495 -31.87 -34.73 17.88
N VAL A 496 -30.69 -34.88 18.51
CA VAL A 496 -30.21 -36.20 18.94
C VAL A 496 -31.16 -36.86 19.95
N PRO A 497 -31.65 -36.18 21.01
CA PRO A 497 -32.60 -36.78 21.95
C PRO A 497 -33.91 -37.24 21.28
N LYS A 498 -34.38 -36.48 20.28
CA LYS A 498 -35.58 -36.79 19.51
C LYS A 498 -35.35 -38.01 18.63
N PHE A 499 -34.20 -38.05 17.95
CA PHE A 499 -33.80 -39.16 17.10
C PHE A 499 -33.67 -40.47 17.90
N THR A 500 -32.97 -40.45 19.05
CA THR A 500 -32.86 -41.65 19.90
C THR A 500 -34.22 -42.13 20.40
N THR A 501 -35.15 -41.21 20.70
CA THR A 501 -36.50 -41.60 21.13
C THR A 501 -37.33 -42.21 19.99
N ILE A 502 -37.14 -41.78 18.75
CA ILE A 502 -37.89 -42.29 17.60
C ILE A 502 -37.33 -43.63 17.11
N PHE A 503 -36.00 -43.79 17.06
CA PHE A 503 -35.35 -44.95 16.45
C PHE A 503 -34.88 -46.00 17.45
N THR A 504 -34.44 -45.61 18.65
CA THR A 504 -33.94 -46.56 19.65
C THR A 504 -35.08 -47.17 20.48
N PHE A 505 -36.16 -46.41 20.71
CA PHE A 505 -37.31 -46.88 21.52
C PHE A 505 -38.04 -48.10 20.91
N PRO A 506 -38.33 -48.16 19.59
CA PRO A 506 -38.93 -49.34 18.98
C PRO A 506 -38.01 -50.56 18.96
N ILE A 507 -36.70 -50.35 18.77
CA ILE A 507 -35.70 -51.44 18.67
C ILE A 507 -35.47 -52.09 20.04
N VAL A 508 -35.38 -51.29 21.10
CA VAL A 508 -35.22 -51.80 22.48
C VAL A 508 -36.50 -52.51 22.95
N GLU A 509 -37.69 -52.04 22.57
CA GLU A 509 -38.93 -52.79 22.82
C GLU A 509 -39.01 -54.10 22.02
N LEU A 510 -38.55 -54.12 20.76
CA LEU A 510 -38.50 -55.34 19.94
C LEU A 510 -37.56 -56.41 20.53
N PHE A 511 -36.38 -56.03 21.01
CA PHE A 511 -35.45 -56.96 21.67
C PHE A 511 -35.95 -57.41 23.04
N ARG A 512 -36.80 -56.62 23.71
CA ARG A 512 -37.34 -56.94 25.03
C ARG A 512 -38.57 -57.85 24.97
N ASN A 513 -39.25 -57.94 23.81
CA ASN A 513 -40.42 -58.81 23.67
C ASN A 513 -40.60 -59.32 22.21
N PRO A 514 -40.09 -60.52 21.87
CA PRO A 514 -40.10 -61.02 20.49
C PRO A 514 -41.39 -61.74 20.09
N GLN A 515 -42.39 -61.88 20.98
CA GLN A 515 -43.67 -62.48 20.65
C GLN A 515 -44.83 -61.49 20.88
N GLY A 516 -45.40 -61.04 19.77
CA GLY A 516 -46.53 -60.12 19.74
C GLY A 516 -47.74 -60.68 20.49
N THR A 517 -48.13 -59.96 21.53
CA THR A 517 -49.48 -60.00 22.10
C THR A 517 -49.84 -58.57 22.48
N GLU A 518 -50.97 -58.09 21.97
CA GLU A 518 -51.51 -56.75 22.25
C GLU A 518 -51.53 -56.47 23.76
N LEU A 519 -51.11 -55.26 24.16
CA LEU A 519 -51.21 -54.84 25.55
C LEU A 519 -51.84 -53.45 25.68
N ARG A 520 -53.08 -53.49 26.19
CA ARG A 520 -53.76 -52.42 26.94
C ARG A 520 -52.82 -51.83 27.97
N TYR A 521 -52.69 -50.50 27.92
CA TYR A 521 -52.01 -49.69 28.91
C TYR A 521 -52.63 -49.88 30.30
N ARG A 522 -51.98 -50.65 31.19
CA ARG A 522 -52.32 -50.67 32.62
C ARG A 522 -51.07 -50.72 33.50
N ARG A 523 -51.05 -49.75 34.43
CA ARG A 523 -50.19 -49.58 35.60
C ARG A 523 -49.82 -50.90 36.28
N GLY A 524 -48.54 -51.05 36.61
CA GLY A 524 -48.09 -51.92 37.69
C GLY A 524 -46.61 -52.26 37.60
N LEU A 525 -45.78 -51.64 38.44
CA LEU A 525 -44.61 -52.29 39.03
C LEU A 525 -44.26 -51.59 40.35
N VAL A 526 -45.03 -51.97 41.37
CA VAL A 526 -44.57 -51.98 42.76
C VAL A 526 -44.22 -53.44 43.04
N LYS A 527 -42.95 -53.73 43.25
CA LYS A 527 -42.50 -54.82 44.14
C LYS A 527 -41.02 -54.69 44.45
N SER A 528 -40.69 -53.68 45.25
CA SER A 528 -39.59 -53.78 46.20
C SER A 528 -39.89 -52.92 47.42
N SER A 529 -40.15 -53.62 48.53
CA SER A 529 -39.88 -53.20 49.92
C SER A 529 -40.69 -52.03 50.54
N LEU A 530 -41.99 -52.25 50.76
CA LEU A 530 -42.60 -52.40 52.08
C LEU A 530 -42.25 -51.46 53.28
N ARG A 531 -41.75 -50.23 53.08
CA ARG A 531 -41.49 -49.33 54.24
C ARG A 531 -41.90 -47.86 54.08
N ARG A 532 -42.64 -47.50 53.02
CA ARG A 532 -43.00 -46.10 52.71
C ARG A 532 -44.51 -45.83 52.60
N SER A 533 -45.34 -46.81 52.96
CA SER A 533 -46.77 -46.88 52.55
C SER A 533 -47.80 -46.26 53.50
N GLU A 534 -47.39 -45.63 54.61
CA GLU A 534 -48.31 -44.92 55.51
C GLU A 534 -48.24 -43.39 55.36
N SER A 535 -47.06 -42.79 55.16
CA SER A 535 -46.96 -41.32 55.11
C SER A 535 -47.41 -40.67 53.79
N GLN A 536 -47.69 -41.45 52.74
CA GLN A 536 -48.07 -40.94 51.41
C GLN A 536 -49.58 -41.01 51.12
N ARG A 537 -50.38 -41.73 51.93
CA ARG A 537 -51.83 -41.78 51.75
C ARG A 537 -52.56 -40.56 52.31
N ASP A 538 -52.05 -39.98 53.40
CA ASP A 538 -52.63 -38.76 54.00
C ASP A 538 -52.37 -37.50 53.16
N SER A 539 -51.20 -37.38 52.51
CA SER A 539 -50.90 -36.20 51.68
C SER A 539 -51.76 -36.17 50.42
N GLN A 540 -52.01 -37.33 49.81
CA GLN A 540 -52.76 -37.44 48.57
C GLN A 540 -54.28 -37.25 48.76
N TYR A 541 -54.80 -37.46 49.96
CA TYR A 541 -56.20 -37.17 50.30
C TYR A 541 -56.40 -35.67 50.59
N LYS A 542 -55.49 -35.04 51.34
CA LYS A 542 -55.49 -33.59 51.60
C LYS A 542 -55.35 -32.74 50.34
N ASP A 543 -54.46 -33.12 49.42
CA ASP A 543 -54.25 -32.39 48.17
C ASP A 543 -55.50 -32.44 47.27
N ARG A 544 -56.27 -33.53 47.32
CA ARG A 544 -57.49 -33.69 46.52
C ARG A 544 -58.65 -32.87 47.06
N GLU A 545 -58.77 -32.78 48.38
CA GLU A 545 -59.77 -31.97 49.06
C GLU A 545 -59.47 -30.47 48.92
N HIS A 546 -58.19 -30.08 48.92
CA HIS A 546 -57.77 -28.69 48.71
C HIS A 546 -58.02 -28.23 47.26
N LEU A 547 -57.81 -29.12 46.28
CA LEU A 547 -58.09 -28.84 44.87
C LEU A 547 -59.59 -28.64 44.61
N GLN A 548 -60.45 -29.42 45.27
CA GLN A 548 -61.90 -29.27 45.17
C GLN A 548 -62.39 -27.94 45.77
N ARG A 549 -61.85 -27.52 46.92
CA ARG A 549 -62.20 -26.20 47.50
C ARG A 549 -61.78 -25.03 46.61
N LEU A 550 -60.61 -25.11 45.97
CA LEU A 550 -60.15 -24.09 45.04
C LEU A 550 -61.01 -24.03 43.76
N GLU A 551 -61.49 -25.18 43.26
CA GLU A 551 -62.44 -25.20 42.14
C GLU A 551 -63.79 -24.56 42.51
N GLU A 552 -64.31 -24.84 43.72
CA GLU A 552 -65.55 -24.23 44.22
C GLU A 552 -65.41 -22.71 44.42
N GLU A 553 -64.31 -22.23 45.02
CA GLU A 553 -64.04 -20.80 45.17
C GLU A 553 -63.92 -20.10 43.82
N ASN A 554 -63.26 -20.72 42.84
CA ASN A 554 -63.09 -20.15 41.50
C ASN A 554 -64.44 -20.01 40.77
N ILE A 555 -65.33 -21.00 40.90
CA ILE A 555 -66.70 -20.92 40.37
C ILE A 555 -67.49 -19.78 41.05
N LEU A 556 -67.32 -19.59 42.35
CA LEU A 556 -68.02 -18.56 43.13
C LEU A 556 -67.52 -17.15 42.77
N LEU A 557 -66.19 -16.97 42.64
CA LEU A 557 -65.56 -15.75 42.15
C LEU A 557 -66.01 -15.41 40.72
N HIS A 558 -66.15 -16.40 39.84
CA HIS A 558 -66.64 -16.17 38.48
C HIS A 558 -68.08 -15.64 38.46
N ARG A 559 -68.96 -16.15 39.32
CA ARG A 559 -70.33 -15.61 39.47
C ARG A 559 -70.32 -14.19 40.02
N TYR A 560 -69.45 -13.92 41.00
CA TYR A 560 -69.33 -12.58 41.58
C TYR A 560 -68.82 -11.56 40.56
N LEU A 561 -67.85 -11.95 39.72
CA LEU A 561 -67.39 -11.13 38.59
C LEU A 561 -68.51 -10.83 37.61
N LEU A 562 -69.31 -11.83 37.22
CA LEU A 562 -70.45 -11.64 36.31
C LEU A 562 -71.48 -10.66 36.90
N GLN A 563 -71.80 -10.79 38.18
CA GLN A 563 -72.73 -9.89 38.87
C GLN A 563 -72.17 -8.46 38.99
N LYS A 564 -70.86 -8.30 39.25
CA LYS A 564 -70.23 -6.98 39.27
C LYS A 564 -70.19 -6.35 37.88
N THR A 565 -69.94 -7.13 36.83
CA THR A 565 -69.96 -6.62 35.45
C THR A 565 -71.36 -6.20 35.00
N SER A 566 -72.43 -6.87 35.45
CA SER A 566 -73.80 -6.45 35.13
C SER A 566 -74.17 -5.13 35.83
N ILE A 567 -73.80 -4.98 37.11
CA ILE A 567 -74.00 -3.74 37.86
C ILE A 567 -73.22 -2.59 37.21
N LEU A 568 -71.99 -2.84 36.75
CA LEU A 568 -71.17 -1.85 36.06
C LEU A 568 -71.80 -1.42 34.73
N TRP A 569 -72.43 -2.35 34.01
CA TRP A 569 -73.19 -2.05 32.80
C TRP A 569 -74.41 -1.16 33.08
N GLU A 570 -75.15 -1.45 34.16
CA GLU A 570 -76.34 -0.69 34.56
C GLU A 570 -75.97 0.73 35.02
N LEU A 571 -74.92 0.88 35.83
CA LEU A 571 -74.36 2.19 36.22
C LEU A 571 -73.86 2.99 35.01
N LYS A 572 -73.24 2.31 34.04
CA LYS A 572 -72.79 2.96 32.80
C LYS A 572 -73.96 3.47 31.96
N GLU A 573 -75.06 2.74 31.92
CA GLU A 573 -76.27 3.15 31.21
C GLU A 573 -76.97 4.32 31.94
N GLN A 574 -77.02 4.30 33.27
CA GLN A 574 -77.52 5.44 34.06
C GLN A 574 -76.69 6.71 33.86
N LEU A 575 -75.35 6.59 33.82
CA LEU A 575 -74.47 7.72 33.50
C LEU A 575 -74.69 8.23 32.07
N ARG A 576 -74.99 7.35 31.12
CA ARG A 576 -75.31 7.73 29.75
C ARG A 576 -76.61 8.53 29.65
N GLN A 577 -77.66 8.09 30.37
CA GLN A 577 -78.92 8.82 30.44
C GLN A 577 -78.79 10.18 31.12
N LEU A 578 -77.93 10.31 32.14
CA LEU A 578 -77.64 11.59 32.77
C LEU A 578 -76.84 12.53 31.85
N GLY A 579 -75.90 12.00 31.07
CA GLY A 579 -75.15 12.78 30.07
C GLY A 579 -76.04 13.30 28.94
N GLU A 580 -76.99 12.50 28.46
CA GLU A 580 -77.97 12.92 27.44
C GLU A 580 -78.98 13.96 27.99
N GLN A 581 -79.20 14.02 29.31
CA GLN A 581 -80.03 15.03 29.96
C GLN A 581 -79.32 16.38 30.20
N GLU A 582 -77.99 16.39 30.21
CA GLU A 582 -77.15 17.57 30.46
C GLU A 582 -76.82 18.33 29.16
N ASP A 583 -76.78 17.63 28.02
CA ASP A 583 -76.55 18.22 26.69
C ASP A 583 -77.78 18.94 26.10
N ASP A 584 -79.01 18.64 26.56
CA ASP A 584 -80.24 19.34 26.14
C ASP A 584 -80.47 20.69 26.87
N ILE A 585 -79.63 21.05 27.86
CA ILE A 585 -79.80 22.26 28.70
C ILE A 585 -78.85 23.41 28.29
N VAL A 586 -77.84 23.17 27.44
CA VAL A 586 -76.79 24.16 27.13
C VAL A 586 -76.67 24.43 25.63
N THR A 587 -77.69 25.06 25.04
CA THR A 587 -77.52 25.88 23.82
C THR A 587 -78.24 27.24 23.98
N PRO A 588 -77.54 28.38 23.88
CA PRO A 588 -78.08 29.71 24.22
C PRO A 588 -78.75 30.41 23.02
N PRO A 589 -79.81 31.23 23.22
CA PRO A 589 -80.29 32.13 22.18
C PRO A 589 -79.48 33.42 22.13
N SER A 590 -79.05 33.76 20.91
CA SER A 590 -78.42 35.01 20.49
C SER A 590 -79.42 36.17 20.44
N ASP A 591 -79.06 37.30 21.04
CA ASP A 591 -79.54 38.67 20.78
C ASP A 591 -78.73 39.60 21.71
N LYS A 592 -78.11 40.75 21.35
CA LYS A 592 -78.41 41.80 20.38
C LYS A 592 -77.18 42.71 20.18
N SER A 593 -77.26 43.47 19.07
CA SER A 593 -76.66 44.79 18.75
C SER A 593 -75.15 44.89 18.55
#